data_AF-Q2FYA8-F1
#
_entry.id   AF-Q2FYA8-F1
#
_cell.length_a   1.000
_cell.length_b   1.000
_cell.length_c   1.000
_cell.angle_alpha   90.00
_cell.angle_beta   90.00
_cell.angle_gamma   90.00
#
_symmetry.space_group_name_H-M   'P 1'
#
loop_
_entity.id
_entity.type
_entity.pdbx_description
1 polymer ?
#
loop_
_entity_poly.entity_id
_entity_poly.type
_entity_poly.pdbx_seq_one_letter_code
_entity_poly.pdbx_strand_id
1 'polypeptide(L)'
;MKIKVKKEMRLDELIKWARENPDLSQGKIFFSTGFSDGFVRFHPNTNKCSTSSFIPIDIPFIVDIEKEVTEETKVDRLIELFEIQEGDYNSTLYENTSIKECLYGRCVPTKAFYILNDDLTMTLIWKDGELLV
;
A
#
# COMPACT_ATOMS: atom_id res chain seq x y z
N MET A 1 10.13 2.08 6.95
CA MET A 1 8.78 1.66 7.39
C MET A 1 8.19 0.68 6.41
N LYS A 2 7.29 -0.22 6.83
CA LYS A 2 6.43 -0.96 5.90
C LYS A 2 4.96 -0.61 6.15
N ILE A 3 4.22 -0.35 5.10
CA ILE A 3 2.77 -0.13 5.18
C ILE A 3 2.04 -1.26 4.46
N LYS A 4 0.85 -1.60 4.95
CA LYS A 4 -0.04 -2.52 4.25
C LYS A 4 -0.83 -1.73 3.23
N VAL A 5 -0.73 -2.11 1.96
CA VAL A 5 -1.54 -1.55 0.89
C VAL A 5 -2.29 -2.67 0.19
N LYS A 6 -3.50 -2.35 -0.27
CA LYS A 6 -4.29 -3.24 -1.10
C LYS A 6 -3.82 -3.11 -2.53
N LYS A 7 -3.38 -4.21 -3.11
CA LYS A 7 -3.06 -4.29 -4.54
C LYS A 7 -4.04 -5.20 -5.23
N GLU A 8 -4.66 -4.67 -6.29
CA GLU A 8 -5.40 -5.49 -7.22
C GLU A 8 -4.43 -6.28 -8.10
N MET A 9 -4.65 -7.59 -8.22
CA MET A 9 -3.85 -8.49 -9.03
C MET A 9 -4.77 -9.38 -9.86
N ARG A 10 -4.37 -9.64 -11.11
CA ARG A 10 -4.96 -10.73 -11.91
C ARG A 10 -4.43 -12.09 -11.47
N LEU A 11 -5.01 -13.17 -11.99
CA LEU A 11 -4.64 -14.53 -11.61
C LEU A 11 -3.15 -14.84 -11.85
N ASP A 12 -2.62 -14.44 -13.01
CA ASP A 12 -1.21 -14.62 -13.37
C ASP A 12 -0.27 -13.81 -12.47
N GLU A 13 -0.62 -12.56 -12.17
CA GLU A 13 0.12 -11.70 -11.25
C GLU A 13 0.09 -12.25 -9.82
N LEU A 14 -1.07 -12.72 -9.35
CA LEU A 14 -1.23 -13.35 -8.03
C LEU A 14 -0.36 -14.59 -7.90
N ILE A 15 -0.33 -15.46 -8.92
CA ILE A 15 0.52 -16.66 -8.91
C ILE A 15 2.00 -16.28 -8.91
N LYS A 16 2.39 -15.28 -9.70
CA LYS A 16 3.78 -14.78 -9.72
C LYS A 16 4.17 -14.22 -8.35
N TRP A 17 3.35 -13.34 -7.79
CA TRP A 17 3.56 -12.74 -6.48
C TRP A 17 3.65 -13.80 -5.38
N ALA A 18 2.76 -14.79 -5.40
CA ALA A 18 2.74 -15.86 -4.40
C ALA A 18 4.01 -16.72 -4.42
N ARG A 19 4.63 -16.91 -5.60
CA ARG A 19 5.93 -17.60 -5.74
C ARG A 19 7.08 -16.79 -5.17
N GLU A 20 7.05 -15.48 -5.35
CA GLU A 20 8.06 -14.55 -4.82
C GLU A 20 7.90 -14.33 -3.30
N ASN A 21 6.69 -14.54 -2.77
CA ASN A 21 6.33 -14.29 -1.37
C ASN A 21 5.70 -15.54 -0.70
N PRO A 22 6.45 -16.66 -0.59
CA PRO A 22 5.90 -17.92 -0.06
C PRO A 22 5.38 -17.79 1.38
N ASP A 23 6.04 -17.01 2.23
CA ASP A 23 5.62 -16.82 3.63
C ASP A 23 4.27 -16.12 3.77
N LEU A 24 3.90 -15.30 2.77
CA LEU A 24 2.63 -14.58 2.73
C LEU A 24 1.54 -15.35 1.99
N SER A 25 1.90 -16.24 1.07
CA SER A 25 0.94 -16.94 0.22
C SER A 25 0.60 -18.36 0.73
N GLN A 26 1.56 -19.08 1.30
CA GLN A 26 1.39 -20.50 1.65
C GLN A 26 0.27 -20.70 2.67
N GLY A 27 -0.67 -21.60 2.34
CA GLY A 27 -1.82 -21.91 3.19
C GLY A 27 -2.93 -20.86 3.18
N LYS A 28 -2.81 -19.78 2.40
CA LYS A 28 -3.83 -18.72 2.31
C LYS A 28 -4.83 -18.95 1.19
N ILE A 29 -5.97 -18.28 1.32
CA ILE A 29 -7.04 -18.21 0.33
C ILE A 29 -7.21 -16.73 -0.02
N PHE A 30 -7.15 -16.42 -1.31
CA PHE A 30 -7.37 -15.08 -1.85
C PHE A 30 -8.70 -15.05 -2.60
N PHE A 31 -9.57 -14.13 -2.23
CA PHE A 31 -10.91 -14.00 -2.81
C PHE A 31 -10.92 -12.94 -3.91
N SER A 32 -11.73 -13.19 -4.93
CA SER A 32 -11.96 -12.26 -6.04
C SER A 32 -12.98 -11.18 -5.67
N THR A 33 -12.99 -10.05 -6.37
CA THR A 33 -13.84 -8.89 -6.05
C THR A 33 -15.19 -8.85 -6.76
N GLY A 34 -15.43 -9.69 -7.77
CA GLY A 34 -16.62 -9.59 -8.64
C GLY A 34 -17.51 -10.83 -8.73
N PHE A 35 -17.06 -11.97 -8.19
CA PHE A 35 -17.81 -13.24 -8.28
C PHE A 35 -17.94 -13.84 -6.88
N SER A 36 -19.16 -14.19 -6.47
CA SER A 36 -19.50 -14.43 -5.06
C SER A 36 -18.59 -15.42 -4.33
N ASP A 37 -18.00 -16.36 -5.07
CA ASP A 37 -17.21 -17.45 -4.48
C ASP A 37 -15.88 -17.70 -5.22
N GLY A 38 -15.44 -16.74 -6.05
CA GLY A 38 -14.18 -16.82 -6.76
C GLY A 38 -12.99 -16.77 -5.79
N PHE A 39 -12.17 -17.82 -5.69
CA PHE A 39 -10.96 -17.82 -4.87
C PHE A 39 -9.81 -18.61 -5.47
N VAL A 40 -8.59 -18.27 -5.02
CA VAL A 40 -7.36 -19.06 -5.23
C VAL A 40 -6.81 -19.45 -3.87
N ARG A 41 -6.65 -20.76 -3.65
CA ARG A 41 -6.02 -21.32 -2.45
C ARG A 41 -4.61 -21.81 -2.78
N PHE A 42 -3.61 -21.33 -2.05
CA PHE A 42 -2.26 -21.88 -2.10
C PHE A 42 -2.13 -22.95 -1.03
N HIS A 43 -1.74 -24.16 -1.44
CA HIS A 43 -1.64 -25.30 -0.53
C HIS A 43 -0.36 -25.22 0.31
N PRO A 44 -0.45 -25.35 1.64
CA PRO A 44 0.71 -25.19 2.52
C PRO A 44 1.76 -26.26 2.25
N ASN A 45 3.04 -25.87 2.31
CA ASN A 45 4.21 -26.73 2.13
C ASN A 45 4.24 -27.44 0.77
N THR A 46 3.62 -26.84 -0.26
CA THR A 46 3.62 -27.37 -1.63
C THR A 46 3.68 -26.25 -2.65
N ASN A 47 4.17 -26.55 -3.86
CA ASN A 47 4.08 -25.64 -5.00
C ASN A 47 2.77 -25.87 -5.79
N LYS A 48 1.64 -25.93 -5.07
CA LYS A 48 0.30 -26.17 -5.66
C LYS A 48 -0.67 -25.08 -5.24
N CYS A 49 -1.52 -24.66 -6.17
CA CYS A 49 -2.69 -23.85 -5.88
C CYS A 49 -3.94 -24.45 -6.54
N SER A 50 -5.11 -24.12 -6.01
CA SER A 50 -6.41 -24.51 -6.56
C SER A 50 -7.30 -23.28 -6.67
N THR A 51 -8.16 -23.27 -7.70
CA THR A 51 -9.18 -22.23 -7.89
C THR A 51 -10.56 -22.77 -7.50
N SER A 52 -11.48 -21.88 -7.17
CA SER A 52 -12.90 -22.19 -7.06
C SER A 52 -13.50 -22.51 -8.43
N SER A 53 -13.57 -23.79 -8.81
CA SER A 53 -14.13 -24.25 -10.10
C SER A 53 -13.74 -23.31 -11.28
N PHE A 54 -14.71 -22.80 -12.04
CA PHE A 54 -14.51 -21.84 -13.12
C PHE A 54 -14.46 -20.41 -12.57
N ILE A 55 -13.31 -19.75 -12.71
CA ILE A 55 -13.15 -18.31 -12.52
C ILE A 55 -12.75 -17.65 -13.84
N PRO A 56 -13.25 -16.46 -14.17
CA PRO A 56 -12.74 -15.68 -15.30
C PRO A 56 -11.25 -15.39 -15.13
N ILE A 57 -10.46 -15.49 -16.20
CA ILE A 57 -9.01 -15.28 -16.14
C ILE A 57 -8.64 -13.83 -15.76
N ASP A 58 -9.46 -12.87 -16.16
CA ASP A 58 -9.29 -11.44 -15.87
C ASP A 58 -9.94 -11.02 -14.53
N ILE A 59 -10.41 -11.96 -13.70
CA ILE A 59 -11.03 -11.60 -12.43
C ILE A 59 -9.98 -10.99 -11.48
N PRO A 60 -10.28 -9.85 -10.82
CA PRO A 60 -9.34 -9.24 -9.91
C PRO A 60 -9.38 -9.87 -8.52
N PHE A 61 -8.21 -9.96 -7.90
CA PHE A 61 -8.00 -10.33 -6.50
C PHE A 61 -7.42 -9.14 -5.75
N ILE A 62 -7.98 -8.81 -4.59
CA ILE A 62 -7.37 -7.82 -3.70
C ILE A 62 -6.43 -8.56 -2.74
N VAL A 63 -5.15 -8.21 -2.81
CA VAL A 63 -4.10 -8.76 -1.98
C VAL A 63 -3.55 -7.66 -1.09
N ASP A 64 -3.58 -7.88 0.22
CA ASP A 64 -2.84 -7.01 1.16
C ASP A 64 -1.34 -7.32 1.03
N ILE A 65 -0.59 -6.34 0.52
CA ILE A 65 0.87 -6.44 0.40
C ILE A 65 1.54 -5.45 1.34
N GLU A 66 2.71 -5.82 1.85
CA GLU A 66 3.58 -4.89 2.54
C GLU A 66 4.45 -4.16 1.53
N LYS A 67 4.32 -2.84 1.47
CA LYS A 67 5.20 -1.98 0.66
C LYS A 67 6.17 -1.28 1.60
N GLU A 68 7.46 -1.41 1.32
CA GLU A 68 8.47 -0.59 1.98
C GLU A 68 8.29 0.86 1.53
N VAL A 69 8.20 1.76 2.50
CA VAL A 69 8.12 3.19 2.28
C VAL A 69 9.45 3.80 2.69
N THR A 70 9.98 4.59 1.77
CA THR A 70 11.13 5.46 1.96
C THR A 70 10.71 6.88 1.59
N GLU A 71 11.53 7.88 1.91
CA GLU A 71 11.24 9.27 1.54
C GLU A 71 11.17 9.51 0.02
N GLU A 72 11.76 8.61 -0.78
CA GLU A 72 11.73 8.62 -2.25
C GLU A 72 10.48 7.93 -2.83
N THR A 73 9.76 7.17 -2.00
CA THR A 73 8.62 6.39 -2.47
C THR A 73 7.48 7.33 -2.81
N LYS A 74 6.99 7.27 -4.07
CA LYS A 74 5.76 7.94 -4.46
C LYS A 74 4.56 7.33 -3.73
N VAL A 75 3.78 8.19 -3.10
CA VAL A 75 2.56 7.88 -2.35
C VAL A 75 1.38 8.54 -3.05
N ASP A 76 0.32 7.76 -3.26
CA ASP A 76 -0.84 8.22 -4.04
C ASP A 76 -1.59 9.38 -3.39
N ARG A 77 -1.68 9.40 -2.04
CA ARG A 77 -2.29 10.48 -1.27
C ARG A 77 -1.43 10.81 -0.05
N LEU A 78 -0.54 11.78 -0.23
CA LEU A 78 0.40 12.24 0.80
C LEU A 78 -0.06 13.58 1.37
N ILE A 79 -0.35 13.63 2.66
CA ILE A 79 -0.66 14.87 3.36
C ILE A 79 0.58 15.38 4.04
N GLU A 80 0.96 16.60 3.70
CA GLU A 80 1.99 17.35 4.39
C GLU A 80 1.36 18.27 5.43
N LEU A 81 1.85 18.24 6.67
CA LEU A 81 1.52 19.20 7.72
C LEU A 81 2.71 20.12 7.95
N PHE A 82 2.47 21.43 7.91
CA PHE A 82 3.51 22.44 8.06
C PHE A 82 3.01 23.65 8.84
N GLU A 83 3.95 24.37 9.42
CA GLU A 83 3.67 25.53 10.28
C GLU A 83 4.07 26.80 9.52
N ILE A 84 3.09 27.65 9.21
CA ILE A 84 3.32 28.90 8.45
C ILE A 84 3.93 29.97 9.36
N GLN A 85 3.44 30.03 10.59
CA GLN A 85 3.89 30.89 11.69
C GLN A 85 3.61 30.15 13.01
N GLU A 86 4.27 30.53 14.10
CA GLU A 86 4.17 29.82 15.38
C GLU A 86 2.70 29.62 15.82
N GLY A 87 2.30 28.35 15.96
CA GLY A 87 0.94 27.94 16.33
C GLY A 87 -0.07 27.86 15.18
N ASP A 88 0.28 28.31 13.97
CA ASP A 88 -0.59 28.32 12.78
C ASP A 88 -0.16 27.22 11.80
N TYR A 89 -0.96 26.15 11.80
CA TYR A 89 -0.70 24.96 11.02
C TYR A 89 -1.59 24.92 9.79
N ASN A 90 -1.00 24.52 8.67
CA ASN A 90 -1.73 24.26 7.45
C ASN A 90 -1.28 22.92 6.86
N SER A 91 -2.08 22.39 5.93
CA SER A 91 -1.78 21.14 5.26
C SER A 91 -2.04 21.20 3.77
N THR A 92 -1.29 20.38 3.04
CA THR A 92 -1.44 20.19 1.59
C THR A 92 -1.56 18.70 1.31
N LEU A 93 -2.55 18.31 0.51
CA LEU A 93 -2.66 16.97 -0.06
C LEU A 93 -1.95 16.95 -1.41
N TYR A 94 -0.98 16.06 -1.56
CA TYR A 94 -0.28 15.75 -2.79
C TYR A 94 -0.73 14.40 -3.33
N GLU A 95 -0.87 14.32 -4.65
CA GLU A 95 -1.14 13.06 -5.33
C GLU A 95 0.14 12.51 -5.97
N ASN A 96 0.36 11.20 -5.85
CA ASN A 96 1.48 10.47 -6.47
C ASN A 96 2.87 11.16 -6.29
N THR A 97 3.12 11.64 -5.07
CA THR A 97 4.30 12.44 -4.72
C THR A 97 5.06 11.77 -3.59
N SER A 98 6.36 11.98 -3.54
CA SER A 98 7.24 11.49 -2.46
C SER A 98 7.54 12.58 -1.43
N ILE A 99 7.92 12.18 -0.21
CA ILE A 99 8.33 13.11 0.85
C ILE A 99 9.49 13.99 0.37
N LYS A 100 10.48 13.40 -0.29
CA LYS A 100 11.64 14.14 -0.79
C LYS A 100 11.26 15.19 -1.84
N GLU A 101 10.33 14.88 -2.75
CA GLU A 101 9.81 15.86 -3.71
C GLU A 101 9.11 17.02 -2.98
N CYS A 102 8.32 16.75 -1.94
CA CYS A 102 7.68 17.80 -1.14
C CYS A 102 8.71 18.67 -0.40
N LEU A 103 9.74 18.06 0.18
CA LEU A 103 10.78 18.77 0.93
C LEU A 103 11.75 19.56 0.03
N TYR A 104 11.84 19.22 -1.26
CA TYR A 104 12.76 19.85 -2.18
C TYR A 104 12.43 21.34 -2.41
N GLY A 105 13.38 22.23 -2.09
CA GLY A 105 13.25 23.66 -2.32
C GLY A 105 12.23 24.37 -1.42
N ARG A 106 11.77 23.71 -0.35
CA ARG A 106 10.69 24.22 0.49
C ARG A 106 11.14 25.36 1.41
N CYS A 107 10.32 26.41 1.49
CA CYS A 107 10.62 27.59 2.32
C CYS A 107 10.00 27.55 3.72
N VAL A 108 9.04 26.63 3.95
CA VAL A 108 8.29 26.54 5.21
C VAL A 108 8.64 25.23 5.92
N PRO A 109 8.91 25.24 7.24
CA PRO A 109 9.24 24.02 7.98
C PRO A 109 8.08 23.01 7.97
N THR A 110 8.33 21.85 7.36
CA THR A 110 7.42 20.71 7.44
C THR A 110 7.52 20.05 8.81
N LYS A 111 6.37 19.73 9.40
CA LYS A 111 6.27 19.11 10.72
C LYS A 111 6.06 17.61 10.63
N ALA A 112 5.24 17.17 9.67
CA ALA A 112 4.92 15.77 9.51
C ALA A 112 4.41 15.45 8.09
N PHE A 113 4.52 14.18 7.70
CA PHE A 113 3.79 13.63 6.57
C PHE A 113 2.91 12.45 7.00
N TYR A 114 1.72 12.40 6.42
CA TYR A 114 0.74 11.36 6.61
C TYR A 114 0.33 10.75 5.28
N ILE A 115 0.00 9.46 5.28
CA ILE A 115 -0.73 8.82 4.19
C ILE A 115 -2.22 8.95 4.49
N LEU A 116 -2.99 9.45 3.52
CA LEU A 116 -4.45 9.40 3.60
C LEU A 116 -4.94 8.07 3.05
N ASN A 117 -5.44 7.22 3.94
CA ASN A 117 -5.95 5.89 3.61
C ASN A 117 -7.31 5.98 2.92
N ASP A 118 -7.73 4.90 2.25
CA ASP A 118 -9.01 4.86 1.53
C ASP A 118 -10.24 4.97 2.44
N ASP A 119 -10.10 4.60 3.71
CA ASP A 119 -11.14 4.77 4.74
C ASP A 119 -11.13 6.17 5.40
N LEU A 120 -10.37 7.11 4.82
CA LEU A 120 -10.16 8.47 5.29
C LEU A 120 -9.43 8.59 6.64
N THR A 121 -8.90 7.48 7.18
CA THR A 121 -7.93 7.55 8.27
C THR A 121 -6.58 8.05 7.76
N MET A 122 -5.74 8.55 8.66
CA MET A 122 -4.39 9.00 8.33
C MET A 122 -3.35 8.18 9.07
N THR A 123 -2.28 7.80 8.38
CA THR A 123 -1.13 7.12 8.98
C THR A 123 0.06 8.06 8.97
N LEU A 124 0.54 8.46 10.15
CA LEU A 124 1.77 9.25 10.28
C LEU A 124 2.96 8.38 9.84
N ILE A 125 3.75 8.86 8.89
CA ILE A 125 4.90 8.12 8.36
C ILE A 125 6.22 8.85 8.54
N TRP A 126 6.19 10.17 8.73
CA TRP A 126 7.40 10.98 8.85
C TRP A 126 7.14 12.14 9.80
N LYS A 127 8.10 12.41 10.70
CA LYS A 127 8.02 13.50 11.66
C LYS A 127 9.42 13.94 12.07
N ASP A 128 9.61 15.23 12.31
CA ASP A 128 10.84 15.79 12.91
C ASP A 128 12.15 15.39 12.18
N GLY A 129 12.11 15.21 10.86
CA GLY A 129 13.29 14.83 10.07
C GLY A 129 13.46 13.33 9.84
N GLU A 130 12.60 12.49 10.42
CA GLU A 130 12.78 11.04 10.39
C GLU A 130 11.52 10.31 9.89
N LEU A 131 11.74 9.28 9.07
CA LEU A 131 10.70 8.32 8.71
C LEU A 131 10.45 7.38 9.89
N LEU A 132 9.20 7.28 10.34
CA LEU A 132 8.79 6.40 11.44
C LEU A 132 8.81 4.95 10.97
N VAL A 133 9.29 4.02 11.82
CA VAL A 133 9.43 2.58 11.50
C VAL A 133 8.30 1.77 12.08
#